data_AF-A0AA41VVM2-F1
#
_entry.id   AF-A0AA41VVM2-F1
#
_cell.length_a   1.000
_cell.length_b   1.000
_cell.length_c   1.000
_cell.angle_alpha   90.00
_cell.angle_beta   90.00
_cell.angle_gamma   90.00
#
_symmetry.space_group_name_H-M   'P 1'
#
loop_
_entity.id
_entity.type
_entity.pdbx_description
1 polymer ?
#
loop_
_entity_poly.entity_id
_entity_poly.type
_entity_poly.pdbx_seq_one_letter_code
_entity_poly.pdbx_strand_id
1 'polypeptide(L)'
;MGNSLFKLQQICYRRLHSKNNRSQNSAVADNTCYKEGTPMINSIPHEILGEILANVASSSLVDHLNANQTCKLFNEAGQDEFILRHASIDKLPVIQWTPKREVASFLKRCEHAQNPEILYRQGMV
;
A
#
# COMPACT_ATOMS: atom_id res chain seq x y z
N MET A 1 -16.52 17.88 9.02
CA MET A 1 -15.24 17.57 9.69
C MET A 1 -15.32 16.17 10.28
N GLY A 2 -14.29 15.35 10.07
CA GLY A 2 -14.07 14.07 10.76
C GLY A 2 -14.91 12.90 10.26
N ASN A 3 -14.40 12.08 9.34
CA ASN A 3 -14.89 10.70 9.09
C ASN A 3 -13.94 9.82 8.24
N SER A 4 -12.94 10.37 7.55
CA SER A 4 -11.96 9.55 6.79
C SER A 4 -10.86 8.94 7.66
N LEU A 5 -10.48 9.61 8.77
CA LEU A 5 -9.48 9.12 9.72
C LEU A 5 -9.94 7.83 10.44
N PHE A 6 -11.24 7.74 10.74
CA PHE A 6 -11.86 6.55 11.35
C PHE A 6 -11.88 5.34 10.40
N LYS A 7 -11.98 5.55 9.08
CA LYS A 7 -11.93 4.45 8.09
C LYS A 7 -10.52 3.87 7.98
N LEU A 8 -9.48 4.71 8.00
CA LEU A 8 -8.08 4.25 8.04
C LEU A 8 -7.75 3.53 9.36
N GLN A 9 -8.33 4.00 10.47
CA GLN A 9 -8.23 3.33 11.75
C GLN A 9 -8.88 1.93 11.73
N GLN A 10 -10.04 1.77 11.06
CA GLN A 10 -10.74 0.48 10.92
C GLN A 10 -10.05 -0.51 9.97
N ILE A 11 -9.41 -0.04 8.89
CA ILE A 11 -8.68 -0.92 7.95
C ILE A 11 -7.42 -1.49 8.62
N CYS A 12 -6.68 -0.67 9.38
CA CYS A 12 -5.57 -1.17 10.20
C CYS A 12 -6.05 -2.07 11.36
N TYR A 13 -7.19 -1.77 12.00
CA TYR A 13 -7.73 -2.57 13.11
C TYR A 13 -8.20 -3.97 12.67
N ARG A 14 -8.87 -4.11 11.50
CA ARG A 14 -9.26 -5.41 10.95
C ARG A 14 -8.08 -6.33 10.65
N ARG A 15 -6.91 -5.77 10.36
CA ARG A 15 -5.68 -6.54 10.07
C ARG A 15 -4.90 -6.99 11.32
N LEU A 16 -5.17 -6.43 12.50
CA LEU A 16 -4.57 -6.90 13.76
C LEU A 16 -5.29 -8.15 14.32
N HIS A 17 -6.61 -8.27 14.14
CA HIS A 17 -7.38 -9.42 14.63
C HIS A 17 -7.54 -10.58 13.62
N SER A 18 -7.20 -10.38 12.34
CA SER A 18 -7.32 -11.43 11.30
C SER A 18 -6.06 -12.29 11.14
N LYS A 19 -5.19 -12.38 12.16
CA LYS A 19 -4.02 -13.26 12.15
C LYS A 19 -4.23 -14.62 12.85
N ASN A 20 -5.44 -14.95 13.31
CA ASN A 20 -5.67 -16.16 14.10
C ASN A 20 -6.76 -17.11 13.57
N ASN A 21 -6.83 -17.37 12.27
CA ASN A 21 -7.54 -18.54 11.76
C ASN A 21 -7.02 -18.94 10.37
N ARG A 22 -5.89 -19.65 10.38
CA ARG A 22 -5.53 -20.55 9.28
C ARG A 22 -5.86 -21.97 9.74
N SER A 23 -7.12 -22.35 9.54
CA SER A 23 -7.54 -23.74 9.43
C SER A 23 -8.79 -23.80 8.57
N GLN A 24 -8.63 -24.47 7.44
CA GLN A 24 -9.57 -25.36 6.74
C GLN A 24 -11.06 -25.00 6.80
N ASN A 25 -11.67 -24.81 5.63
CA ASN A 25 -12.87 -25.58 5.27
C ASN A 25 -13.10 -25.58 3.76
N SER A 26 -13.38 -26.79 3.29
CA SER A 26 -13.67 -27.26 1.95
C SER A 26 -15.13 -27.08 1.55
N ALA A 27 -15.34 -26.99 0.24
CA ALA A 27 -16.50 -27.39 -0.55
C ALA A 27 -17.80 -26.56 -0.46
N VAL A 28 -18.00 -25.73 -1.50
CA VAL A 28 -19.26 -25.69 -2.28
C VAL A 28 -18.87 -25.56 -3.75
N ALA A 29 -19.34 -26.50 -4.56
CA ALA A 29 -19.06 -26.59 -5.99
C ALA A 29 -19.87 -25.56 -6.76
N ASP A 30 -19.19 -24.78 -7.61
CA ASP A 30 -19.83 -24.18 -8.78
C ASP A 30 -18.86 -24.21 -9.96
N ASN A 31 -19.34 -24.75 -11.08
CA ASN A 31 -18.53 -25.31 -12.15
C ASN A 31 -18.24 -24.25 -13.21
N THR A 32 -17.08 -23.60 -13.14
CA THR A 32 -16.52 -22.89 -14.30
C THR A 32 -15.02 -23.17 -14.40
N CYS A 33 -14.64 -23.97 -15.41
CA CYS A 33 -13.25 -24.28 -15.75
C CYS A 33 -12.62 -23.07 -16.44
N TYR A 34 -12.16 -22.10 -15.65
CA TYR A 34 -11.19 -21.14 -16.16
C TYR A 34 -9.86 -21.85 -16.20
N LYS A 35 -9.35 -22.11 -17.42
CA LYS A 35 -7.93 -22.40 -17.63
C LYS A 35 -7.14 -21.38 -16.80
N GLU A 36 -6.16 -21.87 -16.04
CA GLU A 36 -5.22 -21.05 -15.27
C GLU A 36 -4.39 -20.20 -16.24
N GLY A 37 -5.03 -19.17 -16.79
CA GLY A 37 -4.42 -18.16 -17.61
C GLY A 37 -3.55 -17.32 -16.70
N THR A 38 -2.34 -17.01 -17.16
CA THR A 38 -1.48 -16.06 -16.48
C THR A 38 -2.29 -14.79 -16.26
N PRO A 39 -2.46 -14.30 -15.01
CA PRO A 39 -3.28 -13.12 -14.78
C PRO A 39 -2.70 -11.97 -15.60
N MET A 40 -3.56 -11.22 -16.28
CA MET A 40 -3.19 -10.17 -17.25
C MET A 40 -2.09 -9.23 -16.73
N ILE A 41 -2.05 -9.00 -15.42
CA ILE A 41 -1.05 -8.18 -14.75
C ILE A 41 0.39 -8.68 -14.93
N ASN A 42 0.59 -10.00 -15.05
CA ASN A 42 1.89 -10.61 -15.28
C ASN A 42 2.39 -10.41 -16.72
N SER A 43 1.52 -9.96 -17.63
CA SER A 43 1.89 -9.62 -19.01
C SER A 43 2.33 -8.17 -19.17
N ILE A 44 2.13 -7.34 -18.14
CA ILE A 44 2.53 -5.92 -18.16
C ILE A 44 4.03 -5.83 -17.84
N PRO A 45 4.82 -5.06 -18.63
CA PRO A 45 6.21 -4.79 -18.29
C PRO A 45 6.35 -4.14 -16.91
N HIS A 46 7.40 -4.50 -16.18
CA HIS A 46 7.62 -4.02 -14.82
C HIS A 46 7.68 -2.48 -14.73
N GLU A 47 8.28 -1.83 -15.73
CA GLU A 47 8.37 -0.37 -15.81
C GLU A 47 7.00 0.29 -15.88
N ILE A 48 6.13 -0.19 -16.77
CA ILE A 48 4.76 0.31 -16.93
C ILE A 48 3.94 0.06 -15.66
N LEU A 49 4.11 -1.10 -15.05
CA LEU A 49 3.48 -1.38 -13.76
C LEU A 49 3.98 -0.41 -12.67
N GLY A 50 5.28 -0.13 -12.65
CA GLY A 50 5.91 0.82 -11.75
C GLY A 50 5.33 2.22 -11.88
N GLU A 51 5.17 2.72 -13.12
CA GLU A 51 4.55 4.02 -13.40
C GLU A 51 3.09 4.08 -12.96
N ILE A 52 2.31 3.03 -13.24
CA ILE A 52 0.91 2.95 -12.77
C ILE A 52 0.87 3.03 -11.24
N LEU A 53 1.69 2.22 -10.56
CA LEU A 53 1.72 2.22 -9.09
C LEU A 53 2.25 3.53 -8.51
N ALA A 54 3.20 4.20 -9.16
CA ALA A 54 3.68 5.53 -8.75
C ALA A 54 2.57 6.57 -8.87
N ASN A 55 1.79 6.54 -9.96
CA ASN A 55 0.62 7.41 -10.14
C ASN A 55 -0.47 7.13 -9.09
N VAL A 56 -0.72 5.85 -8.78
CA VAL A 56 -1.65 5.46 -7.70
C VAL A 56 -1.13 5.96 -6.34
N ALA A 57 0.17 5.81 -6.06
CA ALA A 57 0.77 6.27 -4.81
C ALA A 57 0.75 7.80 -4.66
N SER A 58 0.95 8.53 -5.75
CA SER A 58 0.89 10.00 -5.79
C SER A 58 -0.53 10.53 -5.59
N SER A 59 -1.54 9.87 -6.17
CA SER A 59 -2.94 10.29 -6.07
C SER A 59 -3.64 9.80 -4.78
N SER A 60 -3.32 8.59 -4.33
CA SER A 60 -3.97 7.94 -3.21
C SER A 60 -3.08 6.92 -2.52
N LEU A 61 -2.42 7.37 -1.45
CA LEU A 61 -1.66 6.48 -0.56
C LEU A 61 -2.47 5.26 -0.08
N VAL A 62 -3.77 5.45 0.17
CA VAL A 62 -4.67 4.38 0.64
C VAL A 62 -4.83 3.31 -0.43
N ASP A 63 -5.05 3.71 -1.69
CA ASP A 63 -5.24 2.76 -2.78
C ASP A 63 -3.95 2.05 -3.14
N HIS A 64 -2.81 2.74 -3.06
CA HIS A 64 -1.49 2.11 -3.18
C HIS A 64 -1.26 1.05 -2.10
N LEU A 65 -1.54 1.37 -0.84
CA LEU A 65 -1.41 0.42 0.26
C LEU A 65 -2.39 -0.75 0.13
N ASN A 66 -3.59 -0.55 -0.42
CA ASN A 66 -4.53 -1.62 -0.70
C ASN A 66 -4.06 -2.49 -1.87
N ALA A 67 -3.55 -1.90 -2.95
CA ALA A 67 -2.98 -2.60 -4.09
C ALA A 67 -1.84 -3.52 -3.68
N ASN A 68 -0.92 -3.04 -2.82
CA ASN A 68 0.21 -3.83 -2.32
C ASN A 68 -0.20 -5.07 -1.50
N GLN A 69 -1.47 -5.21 -1.16
CA GLN A 69 -2.01 -6.32 -0.36
C GLN A 69 -2.75 -7.36 -1.21
N THR A 70 -2.97 -7.10 -2.50
CA THR A 70 -3.77 -7.97 -3.36
C THR A 70 -2.95 -9.16 -3.86
N CYS A 71 -1.70 -8.94 -4.25
CA CYS A 71 -0.84 -9.98 -4.81
C CYS A 71 0.65 -9.72 -4.53
N LYS A 72 1.46 -10.77 -4.72
CA LYS A 72 2.91 -10.71 -4.52
C LYS A 72 3.59 -9.71 -5.46
N LEU A 73 3.18 -9.66 -6.74
CA LEU A 73 3.72 -8.74 -7.73
C LEU A 73 3.55 -7.28 -7.30
N PHE A 74 2.34 -6.88 -6.88
CA PHE A 74 2.08 -5.52 -6.40
C PHE A 74 2.76 -5.26 -5.06
N ASN A 75 2.84 -6.27 -4.19
CA ASN A 75 3.55 -6.12 -2.93
C ASN A 75 5.01 -5.75 -3.16
N GLU A 76 5.69 -6.49 -4.04
CA GLU A 76 7.10 -6.28 -4.40
C GLU A 76 7.28 -4.95 -5.15
N ALA A 77 6.50 -4.71 -6.20
CA ALA A 77 6.58 -3.47 -6.98
C ALA A 77 6.30 -2.24 -6.10
N GLY A 78 5.26 -2.25 -5.27
CA GLY A 78 4.93 -1.13 -4.39
C GLY A 78 5.94 -0.85 -3.26
N GLN A 79 7.00 -1.66 -3.12
CA GLN A 79 8.12 -1.35 -2.23
C GLN A 79 9.27 -0.63 -2.94
N ASP A 80 9.21 -0.47 -4.26
CA ASP A 80 10.25 0.13 -5.09
C ASP A 80 10.50 1.60 -4.75
N GLU A 81 11.75 2.02 -4.77
CA GLU A 81 12.16 3.38 -4.43
C GLU A 81 11.54 4.43 -5.36
N PHE A 82 11.36 4.13 -6.64
CA PHE A 82 10.70 5.01 -7.58
C PHE A 82 9.26 5.30 -7.13
N ILE A 83 8.51 4.28 -6.72
CA ILE A 83 7.12 4.43 -6.26
C ILE A 83 7.09 5.19 -4.92
N LEU A 84 7.97 4.86 -3.98
CA LEU A 84 8.04 5.53 -2.68
C LEU A 84 8.44 7.01 -2.81
N ARG A 85 9.29 7.35 -3.77
CA ARG A 85 9.65 8.74 -4.09
C ARG A 85 8.43 9.56 -4.55
N HIS A 86 7.48 8.95 -5.23
CA HIS A 86 6.28 9.60 -5.75
C HIS A 86 5.05 9.48 -4.83
N ALA A 87 5.12 8.66 -3.78
CA ALA A 87 4.01 8.48 -2.86
C ALA A 87 3.63 9.80 -2.17
N SER A 88 2.36 10.19 -2.25
CA SER A 88 1.92 11.37 -1.51
C SER A 88 1.69 11.03 -0.04
N ILE A 89 2.21 11.87 0.83
CA ILE A 89 2.08 11.75 2.28
C ILE A 89 1.28 12.92 2.86
N ASP A 90 0.64 13.73 2.02
CA ASP A 90 -0.21 14.87 2.35
C ASP A 90 -1.22 14.57 3.49
N LYS A 91 -1.81 13.37 3.46
CA LYS A 91 -2.81 12.88 4.42
C LYS A 91 -2.20 12.41 5.73
N LEU A 92 -0.88 12.23 5.80
CA LEU A 92 -0.17 11.94 7.04
C LEU A 92 0.14 13.27 7.74
N PRO A 93 -0.18 13.43 9.03
CA PRO A 93 0.14 14.65 9.77
C PRO A 93 1.66 14.86 9.85
N VAL A 94 2.08 16.13 9.76
CA VAL A 94 3.49 16.54 9.78
C VAL A 94 4.13 16.25 11.13
N ILE A 95 3.42 16.53 12.21
CA ILE A 95 3.89 16.29 13.58
C ILE A 95 3.03 15.18 14.18
N GLN A 96 3.62 13.99 14.30
CA GLN A 96 3.10 12.92 15.13
C GLN A 96 4.08 12.71 16.28
N TRP A 97 3.67 13.06 17.50
CA TRP A 97 4.46 12.82 18.71
C TRP A 97 4.76 11.33 18.93
N THR A 98 3.84 10.46 18.50
CA THR A 98 3.95 9.00 18.58
C THR A 98 3.36 8.34 17.34
N PRO A 99 4.09 8.32 16.20
CA PRO A 99 3.61 7.63 15.01
C PRO A 99 3.49 6.13 15.30
N LYS A 100 2.47 5.49 14.72
CA LYS A 100 2.40 4.02 14.71
C LYS A 100 3.63 3.46 14.01
N ARG A 101 4.13 2.30 14.48
CA ARG A 101 5.36 1.68 13.96
C ARG A 101 5.30 1.49 12.44
N GLU A 102 4.15 1.12 11.90
CA GLU A 102 3.96 0.91 10.46
C GLU A 102 4.09 2.21 9.67
N VAL A 103 3.53 3.31 10.19
CA VAL A 103 3.60 4.64 9.57
C VAL A 103 5.04 5.15 9.63
N ALA A 104 5.71 5.02 10.78
CA ALA A 104 7.11 5.42 10.92
C ALA A 104 8.03 4.64 9.97
N SER A 105 7.83 3.33 9.85
CA SER A 105 8.58 2.48 8.91
C SER A 105 8.36 2.89 7.45
N PHE A 106 7.11 3.19 7.08
CA PHE A 106 6.79 3.68 5.74
C PHE A 106 7.44 5.03 5.43
N LEU A 107 7.33 6.01 6.35
CA LEU A 107 7.94 7.33 6.20
C LEU A 107 9.46 7.25 6.07
N LYS A 108 10.13 6.42 6.88
CA LYS A 108 11.58 6.20 6.81
C LYS A 108 12.02 5.64 5.45
N ARG A 109 11.19 4.82 4.82
CA ARG A 109 11.49 4.29 3.49
C ARG A 109 11.26 5.33 2.39
N CYS A 110 10.23 6.17 2.53
CA CYS A 110 10.03 7.33 1.65
C CYS A 110 11.20 8.33 1.77
N GLU A 111 11.71 8.54 2.98
CA GLU A 111 12.92 9.33 3.24
C GLU A 111 14.13 8.74 2.50
N HIS A 112 14.37 7.43 2.64
CA HIS A 112 15.46 6.75 1.94
C HIS A 112 15.35 6.90 0.42
N ALA A 113 14.13 6.80 -0.12
CA ALA A 113 13.83 6.99 -1.54
C ALA A 113 13.92 8.46 -2.04
N GLN A 114 14.25 9.40 -1.15
CA GLN A 114 14.34 10.84 -1.42
C GLN A 114 12.99 11.43 -1.87
N ASN A 115 11.91 11.04 -1.19
CA ASN A 115 10.59 11.62 -1.41
C ASN A 115 10.59 13.13 -1.07
N PRO A 116 10.20 14.01 -2.01
CA PRO A 116 10.31 15.45 -1.84
C PRO A 116 9.38 16.00 -0.75
N GLU A 117 8.21 15.39 -0.51
CA GLU A 117 7.31 15.82 0.56
C GLU A 117 7.92 15.52 1.94
N ILE A 118 8.64 14.40 2.10
CA ILE A 118 9.38 14.10 3.34
C ILE A 118 10.47 15.13 3.59
N LEU A 119 11.33 15.35 2.58
CA LEU A 119 12.46 16.26 2.68
C LEU A 119 11.99 17.69 2.99
N TYR A 120 10.89 18.12 2.37
CA TYR A 120 10.27 19.40 2.65
C TYR A 120 9.80 19.50 4.11
N ARG A 121 9.11 18.47 4.63
CA ARG A 121 8.65 18.46 6.03
C ARG A 121 9.81 18.47 7.02
N GLN A 122 10.93 17.80 6.72
CA GLN A 122 12.12 17.81 7.57
C GLN A 122 12.76 19.20 7.68
N GLY A 123 12.72 20.00 6.60
CA GLY A 123 13.24 21.37 6.62
C GLY A 123 12.32 22.38 7.32
N MET A 124 11.05 22.04 7.57
CA MET A 124 10.09 22.91 8.25
C MET A 124 10.03 22.74 9.77
N VAL A 125 10.52 21.61 10.30
CA VAL A 125 10.50 21.27 11.73
C VAL A 125 11.86 21.58 12.35
#